data_AF-A0A3B3D718-F1
#
_entry.id   AF-A0A3B3D718-F1
#
_cell.length_a   1.000
_cell.length_b   1.000
_cell.length_c   1.000
_cell.angle_alpha   90.00
_cell.angle_beta   90.00
_cell.angle_gamma   90.00
#
_symmetry.space_group_name_H-M   'P 1'
#
loop_
_entity.id
_entity.type
_entity.pdbx_description
1 polymer ?
#
loop_
_entity_poly.entity_id
_entity_poly.type
_entity_poly.pdbx_seq_one_letter_code
_entity_poly.pdbx_strand_id
1 'polypeptide(L)'
;HSSAEYLAQRLVSQFKRKWLPAHKLWRGRQSLRSSLQEVRKTATEIQMRTRMRGSLTWAPPCFQIIFTLHPAHRRSEMVALQNFLCAGCGTEVEPSEYEYFCDCCHSGSEAVIPARILSCWDFSRYSVSDFSKHLLDSVRHEPLFDLTCVGTTLCSRVKELSKFREQLMGIKKLLKACRFSGRVLAEFDQFPAHLTESALFFSLNDLLMAKKGQLVAPARALMLSAVMSLTCGPASLQLCLSRGFICEFCRQKDVIFPFQRNICKRCKECRACFHKHCFMGRNCPKCARIQSRKESYISVTTDGSSTSTL
;
A
#
# COMPACT_ATOMS: atom_id res chain seq x y z
N HIS A 1 -18.17 18.27 -30.01
CA HIS A 1 -17.94 17.91 -28.59
C HIS A 1 -17.71 19.17 -27.78
N SER A 2 -18.55 19.41 -26.78
CA SER A 2 -18.64 20.71 -26.11
C SER A 2 -17.40 21.00 -25.27
N SER A 3 -16.87 22.23 -25.37
CA SER A 3 -15.73 22.73 -24.60
C SER A 3 -15.88 22.49 -23.08
N ALA A 4 -17.12 22.53 -22.58
CA ALA A 4 -17.46 22.28 -21.18
C ALA A 4 -17.21 20.84 -20.73
N GLU A 5 -17.49 19.84 -21.57
CA GLU A 5 -17.30 18.43 -21.25
C GLU A 5 -15.80 18.08 -21.16
N TYR A 6 -15.01 18.60 -22.10
CA TYR A 6 -13.55 18.48 -22.06
C TYR A 6 -12.93 19.20 -20.85
N LEU A 7 -13.44 20.40 -20.52
CA LEU A 7 -13.01 21.15 -19.34
C LEU A 7 -13.38 20.40 -18.04
N ALA A 8 -14.58 19.84 -17.97
CA ALA A 8 -15.03 19.03 -16.84
C ALA A 8 -14.15 17.78 -16.66
N GLN A 9 -13.81 17.06 -17.75
CA GLN A 9 -12.90 15.92 -17.70
C GLN A 9 -11.48 16.31 -17.26
N ARG A 10 -10.97 17.47 -17.71
CA ARG A 10 -9.68 18.03 -17.26
C ARG A 10 -9.71 18.41 -15.78
N LEU A 11 -10.78 19.04 -15.33
CA LEU A 11 -10.96 19.43 -13.93
C LEU A 11 -11.10 18.20 -13.03
N VAL A 12 -11.86 17.18 -13.44
CA VAL A 12 -11.94 15.90 -12.73
C VAL A 12 -10.57 15.21 -12.68
N SER A 13 -9.81 15.24 -13.77
CA SER A 13 -8.46 14.65 -13.82
C SER A 13 -7.47 15.41 -12.92
N GLN A 14 -7.52 16.74 -12.89
CA GLN A 14 -6.69 17.55 -11.99
C GLN A 14 -7.14 17.44 -10.54
N PHE A 15 -8.44 17.31 -10.29
CA PHE A 15 -8.99 17.05 -8.98
C PHE A 15 -8.48 15.69 -8.49
N LYS A 16 -8.64 14.60 -9.26
CA LYS A 16 -8.06 13.28 -8.96
C LYS A 16 -6.57 13.33 -8.59
N ARG A 17 -5.76 14.16 -9.30
CA ARG A 17 -4.33 14.35 -8.98
C ARG A 17 -4.04 15.10 -7.68
N LYS A 18 -4.90 16.05 -7.27
CA LYS A 18 -4.80 16.78 -5.99
C LYS A 18 -5.49 16.06 -4.83
N TRP A 19 -6.43 15.18 -5.15
CA TRP A 19 -7.34 14.48 -4.25
C TRP A 19 -6.74 13.19 -3.68
N LEU A 20 -5.98 12.49 -4.50
CA LEU A 20 -5.08 11.44 -4.05
C LEU A 20 -3.92 12.10 -3.31
N PRO A 21 -3.55 11.65 -2.10
CA PRO A 21 -2.35 12.15 -1.43
C PRO A 21 -1.22 12.13 -2.44
N ALA A 22 -0.65 13.31 -2.75
CA ALA A 22 0.46 13.39 -3.67
C ALA A 22 1.50 12.35 -3.23
N HIS A 23 2.07 11.63 -4.18
CA HIS A 23 3.03 10.54 -4.07
C HIS A 23 4.32 10.87 -3.27
N LYS A 24 4.35 11.99 -2.54
CA LYS A 24 5.41 12.43 -1.65
C LYS A 24 5.21 11.83 -0.26
N LEU A 25 5.97 10.77 -0.01
CA LEU A 25 6.55 10.37 1.28
C LEU A 25 6.07 11.20 2.48
N TRP A 26 5.16 10.65 3.27
CA TRP A 26 4.87 11.13 4.62
C TRP A 26 6.11 10.89 5.51
N ARG A 27 7.05 11.82 5.46
CA ARG A 27 8.13 12.02 6.43
C ARG A 27 8.17 13.51 6.75
N GLY A 28 7.49 13.89 7.83
CA GLY A 28 7.64 15.23 8.40
C GLY A 28 6.36 15.80 9.00
N ARG A 29 6.16 15.58 10.30
CA ARG A 29 5.32 16.45 11.14
C ARG A 29 6.02 17.81 11.23
N GLN A 30 5.49 18.86 10.59
CA GLN A 30 5.74 20.24 11.02
C GLN A 30 4.45 21.06 10.96
N SER A 31 4.26 21.80 12.03
CA SER A 31 3.06 22.52 12.46
C SER A 31 2.70 23.69 11.51
N LEU A 32 1.57 23.59 10.82
CA LEU A 32 0.93 24.67 10.05
C LEU A 32 0.18 25.66 10.97
N ARG A 33 0.79 26.08 12.09
CA ARG A 33 0.15 27.02 13.04
C ARG A 33 0.60 28.47 12.88
N SER A 34 1.68 28.75 12.15
CA SER A 34 2.28 30.10 12.08
C SER A 34 1.89 30.94 10.86
N SER A 35 1.29 30.37 9.80
CA SER A 35 0.99 31.13 8.57
C SER A 35 -0.40 31.76 8.49
N LEU A 36 -1.22 31.67 9.55
CA LEU A 36 -2.65 32.06 9.53
C LEU A 36 -2.95 33.44 10.16
N GLN A 37 -1.94 34.22 10.54
CA GLN A 37 -2.16 35.46 11.30
C GLN A 37 -2.16 36.75 10.45
N GLU A 38 -1.64 36.73 9.21
CA GLU A 38 -1.52 37.96 8.38
C GLU A 38 -2.63 38.19 7.35
N VAL A 39 -3.53 37.23 7.10
CA VAL A 39 -4.55 37.34 6.01
C VAL A 39 -5.91 37.90 6.50
N ARG A 40 -6.02 38.30 7.77
CA ARG A 40 -7.31 38.54 8.42
C ARG A 40 -8.01 39.87 8.13
N LYS A 41 -7.40 40.84 7.44
CA LYS A 41 -8.00 42.18 7.25
C LYS A 41 -8.55 42.48 5.86
N THR A 42 -8.25 41.68 4.84
CA THR A 42 -8.79 41.88 3.46
C THR A 42 -9.72 40.76 2.99
N ALA A 43 -9.98 39.75 3.83
CA ALA A 43 -10.75 38.57 3.46
C ALA A 43 -12.28 38.77 3.53
N THR A 44 -12.78 39.70 4.34
CA THR A 44 -14.22 39.85 4.60
C THR A 44 -15.01 40.34 3.37
N GLU A 45 -14.43 41.21 2.55
CA GLU A 45 -15.08 41.74 1.35
C GLU A 45 -14.99 40.79 0.14
N ILE A 46 -13.92 40.00 0.04
CA ILE A 46 -13.74 39.02 -1.05
C ILE A 46 -14.61 37.77 -0.82
N GLN A 47 -14.86 37.40 0.45
CA GLN A 47 -15.59 36.18 0.84
C GLN A 47 -17.09 36.20 0.46
N MET A 48 -17.70 37.38 0.26
CA MET A 48 -19.10 37.49 -0.20
C MET A 48 -19.27 37.24 -1.70
N ARG A 49 -18.24 37.49 -2.53
CA ARG A 49 -18.38 37.48 -4.01
C ARG A 49 -17.85 36.23 -4.72
N THR A 50 -17.23 35.28 -4.01
CA THR A 50 -16.66 34.05 -4.61
C THR A 50 -17.08 32.74 -3.95
N ARG A 51 -18.25 32.70 -3.29
CA ARG A 51 -18.78 31.41 -2.78
C ARG A 51 -19.32 30.56 -3.93
N MET A 52 -18.45 29.74 -4.50
CA MET A 52 -18.86 28.74 -5.50
C MET A 52 -19.58 27.51 -4.90
N ARG A 53 -19.70 27.40 -3.56
CA ARG A 53 -20.47 26.33 -2.87
C ARG A 53 -20.71 26.63 -1.37
N GLY A 54 -21.94 26.47 -0.88
CA GLY A 54 -22.31 26.54 0.55
C GLY A 54 -22.79 27.92 1.06
N SER A 55 -23.22 27.98 2.33
CA SER A 55 -23.67 29.19 3.05
C SER A 55 -22.61 29.69 4.07
N LEU A 56 -22.94 30.71 4.88
CA LEU A 56 -22.08 31.14 6.01
C LEU A 56 -21.92 30.07 7.08
N THR A 57 -22.94 29.25 7.26
CA THR A 57 -23.08 28.27 8.33
C THR A 57 -22.85 26.84 7.87
N TRP A 58 -22.74 26.61 6.55
CA TRP A 58 -22.59 25.28 5.97
C TRP A 58 -21.69 25.28 4.74
N ALA A 59 -20.81 24.30 4.65
CA ALA A 59 -20.02 24.02 3.46
C ALA A 59 -20.22 22.55 3.07
N PRO A 60 -20.36 22.24 1.78
CA PRO A 60 -20.53 20.86 1.33
C PRO A 60 -19.33 20.01 1.74
N PRO A 61 -19.54 18.72 2.04
CA PRO A 61 -18.47 17.82 2.44
C PRO A 61 -17.34 17.84 1.42
N CYS A 62 -16.12 18.01 1.92
CA CYS A 62 -14.97 17.71 1.11
C CYS A 62 -15.00 16.22 0.80
N PHE A 63 -14.90 15.88 -0.49
CA PHE A 63 -14.64 14.52 -0.90
C PHE A 63 -13.34 14.09 -0.21
N GLN A 64 -13.39 13.19 0.77
CA GLN A 64 -12.18 12.64 1.40
C GLN A 64 -12.52 11.28 1.99
N ILE A 65 -11.64 10.30 1.79
CA ILE A 65 -11.74 9.00 2.47
C ILE A 65 -10.96 9.11 3.79
N ILE A 66 -11.65 8.92 4.90
CA ILE A 66 -11.04 8.89 6.22
C ILE A 66 -10.60 7.45 6.52
N PHE A 67 -9.30 7.24 6.73
CA PHE A 67 -8.71 5.91 6.96
C PHE A 67 -8.62 5.52 8.45
N THR A 68 -8.92 6.45 9.34
CA THR A 68 -8.83 6.29 10.80
C THR A 68 -10.21 6.20 11.42
N LEU A 69 -10.39 5.28 12.36
CA LEU A 69 -11.62 5.25 13.16
C LEU A 69 -11.59 6.41 14.14
N HIS A 70 -12.57 7.31 14.02
CA HIS A 70 -12.81 8.32 15.02
C HIS A 70 -13.50 7.70 16.24
N PRO A 71 -13.23 8.22 17.46
CA PRO A 71 -13.93 7.80 18.66
C PRO A 71 -15.45 7.89 18.47
N ALA A 72 -16.17 6.97 19.09
CA ALA A 72 -17.62 7.06 19.13
C ALA A 72 -18.02 8.29 19.96
N HIS A 73 -18.68 9.26 19.33
CA HIS A 73 -19.30 10.40 19.99
C HIS A 73 -20.79 10.16 20.16
N ARG A 74 -21.41 10.82 21.16
CA ARG A 74 -22.87 10.71 21.31
C ARG A 74 -23.53 11.38 20.11
N ARG A 75 -24.58 10.75 19.58
CA ARG A 75 -25.27 11.20 18.36
C ARG A 75 -25.82 12.62 18.49
N SER A 76 -26.36 12.97 19.66
CA SER A 76 -26.83 14.33 19.97
C SER A 76 -25.72 15.39 19.93
N GLU A 77 -24.51 15.06 20.40
CA GLU A 77 -23.36 15.98 20.38
C GLU A 77 -22.93 16.28 18.94
N MET A 78 -22.95 15.27 18.08
CA MET A 78 -22.54 15.44 16.69
C MET A 78 -23.57 16.18 15.83
N VAL A 79 -24.86 15.98 16.06
CA VAL A 79 -25.93 16.74 15.38
C VAL A 79 -25.87 18.22 15.79
N ALA A 80 -25.58 18.51 17.06
CA ALA A 80 -25.33 19.87 17.53
C ALA A 80 -24.08 20.48 16.88
N LEU A 81 -23.00 19.71 16.70
CA LEU A 81 -21.77 20.17 16.04
C LEU A 81 -21.95 20.54 14.56
N GLN A 82 -22.97 20.01 13.87
CA GLN A 82 -23.33 20.39 12.49
C GLN A 82 -24.42 21.46 12.42
N ASN A 83 -24.71 22.15 13.53
CA ASN A 83 -25.73 23.20 13.65
C ASN A 83 -27.14 22.74 13.21
N PHE A 84 -27.48 21.46 13.43
CA PHE A 84 -28.76 20.88 12.98
C PHE A 84 -28.98 20.96 11.46
N LEU A 85 -27.89 21.09 10.68
CA LEU A 85 -27.93 21.09 9.22
C LEU A 85 -27.51 19.71 8.70
N CYS A 86 -28.20 19.25 7.66
CA CYS A 86 -27.84 18.04 6.95
C CYS A 86 -26.41 18.17 6.40
N ALA A 87 -25.53 17.22 6.76
CA ALA A 87 -24.16 17.23 6.28
C ALA A 87 -24.05 17.13 4.74
N GLY A 88 -25.05 16.56 4.05
CA GLY A 88 -25.05 16.39 2.60
C GLY A 88 -25.49 17.62 1.80
N CYS A 89 -26.57 18.29 2.22
CA CYS A 89 -27.21 19.36 1.45
C CYS A 89 -27.42 20.68 2.21
N GLY A 90 -27.20 20.70 3.53
CA GLY A 90 -27.37 21.89 4.36
C GLY A 90 -28.81 22.26 4.70
N THR A 91 -29.78 21.40 4.37
CA THR A 91 -31.18 21.55 4.83
C THR A 91 -31.26 21.37 6.33
N GLU A 92 -32.08 22.16 7.01
CA GLU A 92 -32.38 21.99 8.44
C GLU A 92 -32.98 20.59 8.68
N VAL A 93 -32.50 19.92 9.72
CA VAL A 93 -32.96 18.60 10.12
C VAL A 93 -33.69 18.75 11.44
N GLU A 94 -34.94 18.33 11.47
CA GLU A 94 -35.76 18.39 12.67
C GLU A 94 -35.15 17.56 13.81
N PRO A 95 -35.20 18.02 15.07
CA PRO A 95 -34.65 17.31 16.22
C PRO A 95 -35.30 15.95 16.50
N SER A 96 -36.42 15.64 15.83
CA SER A 96 -37.28 14.49 16.12
C SER A 96 -36.61 13.14 15.86
N GLU A 97 -35.54 13.07 15.05
CA GLU A 97 -34.97 11.76 14.64
C GLU A 97 -33.45 11.62 14.77
N TYR A 98 -32.74 12.54 15.44
CA TYR A 98 -31.28 12.38 15.70
C TYR A 98 -30.45 12.01 14.44
N GLU A 99 -30.89 12.43 13.25
CA GLU A 99 -30.26 12.04 12.00
C GLU A 99 -29.20 13.05 11.56
N TYR A 100 -28.07 12.54 11.08
CA TYR A 100 -26.96 13.38 10.60
C TYR A 100 -27.23 13.97 9.21
N PHE A 101 -28.13 13.33 8.47
CA PHE A 101 -28.48 13.61 7.09
C PHE A 101 -30.00 13.63 6.97
N CYS A 102 -30.56 14.36 6.02
CA CYS A 102 -31.96 14.24 5.66
C CYS A 102 -32.23 12.98 4.83
N ASP A 103 -33.50 12.58 4.73
CA ASP A 103 -33.96 11.44 3.92
C ASP A 103 -33.46 11.47 2.47
N CYS A 104 -33.36 12.66 1.87
CA CYS A 104 -32.86 12.81 0.50
C CYS A 104 -31.36 12.50 0.35
N CYS A 105 -30.57 12.67 1.41
CA CYS A 105 -29.12 12.43 1.40
C CYS A 105 -28.74 11.06 1.96
N HIS A 106 -29.70 10.34 2.55
CA HIS A 106 -29.48 9.08 3.21
C HIS A 106 -30.69 8.16 3.06
N SER A 107 -30.81 7.52 1.90
CA SER A 107 -31.88 6.57 1.59
C SER A 107 -31.73 5.16 2.21
N GLY A 108 -30.86 5.01 3.22
CA GLY A 108 -30.55 3.71 3.84
C GLY A 108 -29.47 2.91 3.13
N SER A 109 -28.68 3.55 2.26
CA SER A 109 -27.54 2.92 1.58
C SER A 109 -26.55 2.28 2.55
N GLU A 110 -25.98 1.15 2.15
CA GLU A 110 -24.96 0.46 2.94
C GLU A 110 -23.66 0.20 2.17
N ALA A 111 -22.53 0.43 2.83
CA ALA A 111 -21.20 0.16 2.30
C ALA A 111 -20.26 -0.42 3.36
N VAL A 112 -19.18 -1.04 2.90
CA VAL A 112 -18.06 -1.39 3.78
C VAL A 112 -17.25 -0.13 4.08
N ILE A 113 -16.78 0.00 5.32
CA ILE A 113 -16.05 1.20 5.78
C ILE A 113 -14.54 0.95 5.72
N PRO A 114 -13.77 1.66 4.88
CA PRO A 114 -12.34 1.40 4.72
C PRO A 114 -11.54 1.46 6.04
N ALA A 115 -11.83 2.45 6.90
CA ALA A 115 -11.17 2.56 8.21
C ALA A 115 -11.35 1.31 9.08
N ARG A 116 -12.53 0.65 9.02
CA ARG A 116 -12.83 -0.58 9.77
C ARG A 116 -12.12 -1.79 9.17
N ILE A 117 -12.08 -1.90 7.84
CA ILE A 117 -11.31 -2.95 7.16
C ILE A 117 -9.83 -2.88 7.57
N LEU A 118 -9.25 -1.67 7.55
CA LEU A 118 -7.83 -1.48 7.83
C LEU A 118 -7.49 -1.68 9.31
N SER A 119 -8.38 -1.26 10.22
CA SER A 119 -8.13 -1.31 11.67
C SER A 119 -8.42 -2.69 12.28
N CYS A 120 -9.52 -3.33 11.89
CA CYS A 120 -10.01 -4.56 12.54
C CYS A 120 -10.43 -5.67 11.55
N TRP A 121 -10.08 -5.57 10.27
CA TRP A 121 -10.44 -6.56 9.24
C TRP A 121 -11.96 -6.79 9.14
N ASP A 122 -12.75 -5.76 9.44
CA ASP A 122 -14.21 -5.83 9.41
C ASP A 122 -14.75 -5.36 8.06
N PHE A 123 -15.51 -6.25 7.42
CA PHE A 123 -16.14 -6.04 6.11
C PHE A 123 -17.66 -6.12 6.21
N SER A 124 -18.21 -5.94 7.40
CA SER A 124 -19.64 -5.74 7.59
C SER A 124 -20.06 -4.47 6.87
N ARG A 125 -21.32 -4.45 6.42
CA ARG A 125 -21.90 -3.27 5.79
C ARG A 125 -22.47 -2.37 6.89
N TYR A 126 -22.28 -1.08 6.71
CA TYR A 126 -22.77 -0.06 7.60
C TYR A 126 -23.57 0.94 6.80
N SER A 127 -24.58 1.49 7.46
CA SER A 127 -25.37 2.60 6.93
C SER A 127 -24.46 3.80 6.64
N VAL A 128 -24.58 4.34 5.43
CA VAL A 128 -23.78 5.46 4.93
C VAL A 128 -24.67 6.39 4.11
N SER A 129 -24.30 7.68 4.06
CA SER A 129 -24.95 8.61 3.14
C SER A 129 -24.79 8.17 1.69
N ASP A 130 -25.74 8.54 0.85
CA ASP A 130 -25.73 8.19 -0.58
C ASP A 130 -24.51 8.78 -1.29
N PHE A 131 -24.09 9.98 -0.87
CA PHE A 131 -22.84 10.58 -1.28
C PHE A 131 -21.62 9.68 -0.98
N SER A 132 -21.52 9.18 0.26
CA SER A 132 -20.40 8.32 0.68
C SER A 132 -20.44 6.99 -0.07
N LYS A 133 -21.63 6.43 -0.30
CA LYS A 133 -21.82 5.23 -1.10
C LYS A 133 -21.28 5.40 -2.52
N HIS A 134 -21.72 6.47 -3.20
CA HIS A 134 -21.24 6.81 -4.54
C HIS A 134 -19.72 7.02 -4.58
N LEU A 135 -19.16 7.70 -3.58
CA LEU A 135 -17.72 7.90 -3.49
C LEU A 135 -16.97 6.57 -3.36
N LEU A 136 -17.39 5.70 -2.44
CA LEU A 136 -16.77 4.40 -2.20
C LEU A 136 -16.87 3.48 -3.42
N ASP A 137 -17.97 3.53 -4.17
CA ASP A 137 -18.11 2.77 -5.41
C ASP A 137 -17.20 3.33 -6.52
N SER A 138 -17.10 4.66 -6.65
CA SER A 138 -16.28 5.30 -7.68
C SER A 138 -14.78 5.02 -7.54
N VAL A 139 -14.30 4.82 -6.31
CA VAL A 139 -12.88 4.55 -5.99
C VAL A 139 -12.61 3.08 -5.69
N ARG A 140 -13.60 2.19 -5.90
CA ARG A 140 -13.55 0.79 -5.47
C ARG A 140 -12.36 0.02 -6.01
N HIS A 141 -11.96 0.30 -7.25
CA HIS A 141 -10.86 -0.36 -7.96
C HIS A 141 -9.55 0.44 -7.93
N GLU A 142 -9.57 1.65 -7.37
CA GLU A 142 -8.40 2.52 -7.32
C GLU A 142 -7.44 2.05 -6.21
N PRO A 143 -6.13 1.94 -6.47
CA PRO A 143 -5.15 1.50 -5.47
C PRO A 143 -4.81 2.64 -4.51
N LEU A 144 -5.63 2.83 -3.47
CA LEU A 144 -5.56 3.97 -2.55
C LEU A 144 -4.97 3.64 -1.17
N PHE A 145 -4.96 2.37 -0.77
CA PHE A 145 -4.75 1.97 0.61
C PHE A 145 -3.32 1.45 0.85
N ASP A 146 -2.46 2.26 1.46
CA ASP A 146 -1.13 1.81 1.87
C ASP A 146 -1.21 1.02 3.17
N LEU A 147 -1.08 -0.30 3.08
CA LEU A 147 -1.11 -1.19 4.25
C LEU A 147 0.11 -1.04 5.17
N THR A 148 1.14 -0.29 4.77
CA THR A 148 2.32 0.01 5.59
C THR A 148 2.14 1.26 6.47
N CYS A 149 1.24 2.19 6.08
CA CYS A 149 1.01 3.44 6.81
C CYS A 149 -0.09 3.34 7.87
N VAL A 150 -0.90 2.27 7.88
CA VAL A 150 -2.07 2.16 8.76
C VAL A 150 -1.68 1.50 10.10
N GLY A 151 -0.94 2.23 10.94
CA GLY A 151 -0.72 1.88 12.36
C GLY A 151 -0.01 0.55 12.68
N THR A 152 0.37 0.36 13.95
CA THR A 152 1.04 -0.87 14.44
C THR A 152 0.07 -1.97 14.88
N THR A 153 -1.22 -1.63 15.05
CA THR A 153 -2.32 -2.51 15.48
C THR A 153 -2.90 -3.36 14.35
N LEU A 154 -2.24 -3.41 13.19
CA LEU A 154 -2.69 -4.17 12.03
C LEU A 154 -3.01 -5.63 12.37
N CYS A 155 -4.19 -6.06 11.94
CA CYS A 155 -4.59 -7.46 11.90
C CYS A 155 -3.49 -8.30 11.23
N SER A 156 -3.20 -9.49 11.78
CA SER A 156 -2.23 -10.44 11.23
C SER A 156 -2.40 -10.66 9.72
N ARG A 157 -3.66 -10.67 9.24
CA ARG A 157 -4.02 -10.83 7.82
C ARG A 157 -3.47 -9.73 6.91
N VAL A 158 -3.43 -8.48 7.37
CA VAL A 158 -2.85 -7.35 6.61
C VAL A 158 -1.34 -7.55 6.42
N LYS A 159 -0.66 -7.98 7.48
CA LYS A 159 0.79 -8.30 7.42
C LYS A 159 1.07 -9.46 6.47
N GLU A 160 0.17 -10.45 6.41
CA GLU A 160 0.28 -11.55 5.45
C GLU A 160 0.11 -11.08 4.00
N LEU A 161 -0.83 -10.18 3.72
CA LEU A 161 -1.04 -9.64 2.37
C LEU A 161 0.16 -8.82 1.87
N SER A 162 0.75 -8.00 2.75
CA SER A 162 1.97 -7.26 2.44
C SER A 162 3.13 -8.22 2.11
N LYS A 163 3.37 -9.23 2.95
CA LYS A 163 4.40 -10.26 2.70
C LYS A 163 4.15 -11.00 1.39
N PHE A 164 2.91 -11.43 1.20
CA PHE A 164 2.45 -12.15 0.02
C PHE A 164 2.80 -11.38 -1.27
N ARG A 165 2.47 -10.09 -1.31
CA ARG A 165 2.75 -9.25 -2.47
C ARG A 165 4.24 -9.10 -2.73
N GLU A 166 5.05 -8.91 -1.69
CA GLU A 166 6.50 -8.83 -1.85
C GLU A 166 7.11 -10.10 -2.44
N GLN A 167 6.56 -11.27 -2.09
CA GLN A 167 6.97 -12.54 -2.71
C GLN A 167 6.58 -12.60 -4.19
N LEU A 168 5.34 -12.17 -4.52
CA LEU A 168 4.81 -12.17 -5.89
C LEU A 168 5.65 -11.28 -6.82
N MET A 169 6.00 -10.08 -6.34
CA MET A 169 6.90 -9.16 -7.03
C MET A 169 8.30 -9.75 -7.23
N GLY A 170 8.83 -10.38 -6.18
CA GLY A 170 10.17 -10.98 -6.21
C GLY A 170 10.28 -12.08 -7.26
N ILE A 171 9.27 -12.94 -7.35
CA ILE A 171 9.25 -14.03 -8.33
C ILE A 171 8.98 -13.52 -9.75
N LYS A 172 8.05 -12.56 -9.96
CA LYS A 172 7.80 -11.94 -11.28
C LYS A 172 9.08 -11.33 -11.84
N LYS A 173 9.88 -10.65 -11.00
CA LYS A 173 11.17 -10.06 -11.40
C LYS A 173 12.17 -11.12 -11.87
N LEU A 174 12.21 -12.28 -11.20
CA LEU A 174 13.09 -13.38 -11.60
C LEU A 174 12.63 -14.00 -12.94
N LEU A 175 11.32 -14.24 -13.09
CA LEU A 175 10.74 -14.76 -14.31
C LEU A 175 10.97 -13.81 -15.50
N LYS A 176 10.81 -12.50 -15.33
CA LYS A 176 11.14 -11.53 -16.40
C LYS A 176 12.59 -11.63 -16.92
N ALA A 177 13.53 -12.13 -16.10
CA ALA A 177 14.92 -12.36 -16.51
C ALA A 177 15.16 -13.76 -17.11
N CYS A 178 14.15 -14.64 -17.10
CA CYS A 178 14.23 -16.03 -17.54
C CYS A 178 13.56 -16.16 -18.92
N ARG A 179 14.32 -16.45 -19.99
CA ARG A 179 13.77 -16.54 -21.36
C ARG A 179 12.73 -17.66 -21.56
N PHE A 180 12.70 -18.63 -20.65
CA PHE A 180 11.79 -19.79 -20.71
C PHE A 180 10.52 -19.66 -19.86
N SER A 181 10.36 -18.58 -19.09
CA SER A 181 9.22 -18.44 -18.18
C SER A 181 8.02 -17.71 -18.78
N GLY A 182 7.95 -17.54 -20.11
CA GLY A 182 6.86 -16.79 -20.76
C GLY A 182 5.47 -17.31 -20.39
N ARG A 183 5.29 -18.64 -20.34
CA ARG A 183 4.01 -19.27 -19.95
C ARG A 183 3.59 -18.90 -18.53
N VAL A 184 4.49 -19.03 -17.56
CA VAL A 184 4.19 -18.71 -16.16
C VAL A 184 4.06 -17.21 -15.94
N LEU A 185 4.78 -16.40 -16.72
CA LEU A 185 4.67 -14.94 -16.65
C LEU A 185 3.27 -14.46 -17.09
N ALA A 186 2.66 -15.11 -18.08
CA ALA A 186 1.29 -14.81 -18.52
C ALA A 186 0.24 -15.10 -17.43
N GLU A 187 0.48 -16.09 -16.56
CA GLU A 187 -0.42 -16.35 -15.42
C GLU A 187 -0.49 -15.17 -14.42
N PHE A 188 0.45 -14.20 -14.47
CA PHE A 188 0.34 -12.99 -13.63
C PHE A 188 -0.78 -12.05 -14.06
N ASP A 189 -1.27 -12.14 -15.30
CA ASP A 189 -2.30 -11.27 -15.84
C ASP A 189 -3.68 -11.52 -15.19
N GLN A 190 -3.83 -12.64 -14.48
CA GLN A 190 -5.02 -12.92 -13.65
C GLN A 190 -5.11 -12.01 -12.41
N PHE A 191 -4.03 -11.29 -12.07
CA PHE A 191 -4.02 -10.34 -10.95
C PHE A 191 -4.06 -8.89 -11.47
N PRO A 192 -4.71 -7.98 -10.74
CA PRO A 192 -4.62 -6.55 -11.03
C PRO A 192 -3.17 -6.07 -11.16
N ALA A 193 -2.89 -5.29 -12.20
CA ALA A 193 -1.52 -4.86 -12.54
C ALA A 193 -0.81 -4.15 -11.38
N HIS A 194 -1.51 -3.30 -10.61
CA HIS A 194 -0.91 -2.60 -9.46
C HIS A 194 -0.44 -3.56 -8.35
N LEU A 195 -1.02 -4.76 -8.22
CA LEU A 195 -0.55 -5.76 -7.28
C LEU A 195 0.76 -6.42 -7.74
N THR A 196 1.03 -6.47 -9.05
CA THR A 196 2.17 -7.19 -9.64
C THR A 196 3.24 -6.31 -10.29
N GLU A 197 3.06 -4.98 -10.35
CA GLU A 197 3.97 -4.08 -11.07
C GLU A 197 4.56 -2.94 -10.25
N SER A 198 3.74 -2.13 -9.57
CA SER A 198 4.21 -1.02 -8.73
C SER A 198 3.04 -0.41 -7.96
N ALA A 199 3.29 -0.04 -6.68
CA ALA A 199 2.44 0.69 -5.70
C ALA A 199 2.44 -0.05 -4.35
N LEU A 200 2.70 0.58 -3.19
CA LEU A 200 2.45 -0.06 -1.88
C LEU A 200 0.96 -0.17 -1.53
N PHE A 201 0.09 0.14 -2.49
CA PHE A 201 -1.31 0.40 -2.31
C PHE A 201 -2.18 -0.76 -2.77
N PHE A 202 -3.27 -0.96 -2.04
CA PHE A 202 -4.36 -1.86 -2.37
C PHE A 202 -5.59 -1.04 -2.72
N SER A 203 -6.48 -1.60 -3.53
CA SER A 203 -7.84 -1.10 -3.75
C SER A 203 -8.81 -1.71 -2.75
N LEU A 204 -10.01 -1.14 -2.64
CA LEU A 204 -11.06 -1.71 -1.80
C LEU A 204 -11.46 -3.10 -2.31
N ASN A 205 -11.48 -3.26 -3.64
CA ASN A 205 -11.76 -4.54 -4.27
C ASN A 205 -10.70 -5.60 -3.95
N ASP A 206 -9.41 -5.24 -3.89
CA ASP A 206 -8.36 -6.20 -3.54
C ASP A 206 -8.55 -6.72 -2.11
N LEU A 207 -8.90 -5.84 -1.16
CA LEU A 207 -9.14 -6.23 0.23
C LEU A 207 -10.36 -7.16 0.32
N LEU A 208 -11.39 -6.93 -0.49
CA LEU A 208 -12.55 -7.83 -0.60
C LEU A 208 -12.16 -9.18 -1.22
N MET A 209 -11.35 -9.19 -2.28
CA MET A 209 -10.85 -10.43 -2.88
C MET A 209 -9.95 -11.21 -1.89
N ALA A 210 -9.14 -10.50 -1.11
CA ALA A 210 -8.33 -11.09 -0.05
C ALA A 210 -9.22 -11.76 1.02
N LYS A 211 -10.29 -11.09 1.47
CA LYS A 211 -11.27 -11.68 2.41
C LYS A 211 -11.87 -12.97 1.84
N LYS A 212 -12.22 -12.98 0.55
CA LYS A 212 -12.80 -14.14 -0.14
C LYS A 212 -11.79 -15.25 -0.45
N GLY A 213 -10.51 -15.08 -0.14
CA GLY A 213 -9.45 -16.04 -0.47
C GLY A 213 -9.04 -16.04 -1.95
N GLN A 214 -9.54 -15.11 -2.76
CA GLN A 214 -9.35 -15.04 -4.21
C GLN A 214 -8.02 -14.39 -4.63
N LEU A 215 -7.20 -13.92 -3.67
CA LEU A 215 -5.84 -13.43 -3.96
C LEU A 215 -4.77 -14.41 -3.51
N VAL A 216 -4.79 -14.81 -2.23
CA VAL A 216 -3.69 -15.56 -1.63
C VAL A 216 -3.58 -16.98 -2.19
N ALA A 217 -4.69 -17.69 -2.39
CA ALA A 217 -4.66 -19.08 -2.87
C ALA A 217 -4.18 -19.20 -4.33
N PRO A 218 -4.76 -18.48 -5.31
CA PRO A 218 -4.29 -18.53 -6.71
C PRO A 218 -2.83 -18.13 -6.83
N ALA A 219 -2.39 -17.18 -6.00
CA ALA A 219 -1.04 -16.70 -6.09
C ALA A 219 0.00 -17.61 -5.42
N ARG A 220 -0.39 -18.38 -4.38
CA ARG A 220 0.45 -19.49 -3.89
C ARG A 220 0.62 -20.56 -4.96
N ALA A 221 -0.44 -20.90 -5.69
CA ALA A 221 -0.36 -21.83 -6.82
C ALA A 221 0.58 -21.29 -7.91
N LEU A 222 0.44 -20.01 -8.26
CA LEU A 222 1.35 -19.34 -9.20
C LEU A 222 2.81 -19.35 -8.71
N MET A 223 3.05 -19.08 -7.43
CA MET A 223 4.40 -19.15 -6.86
C MET A 223 5.00 -20.56 -6.96
N LEU A 224 4.18 -21.59 -6.74
CA LEU A 224 4.62 -22.98 -6.86
C LEU A 224 4.93 -23.33 -8.33
N SER A 225 4.04 -22.98 -9.26
CA SER A 225 4.23 -23.13 -10.71
C SER A 225 5.53 -22.44 -11.16
N ALA A 226 5.76 -21.22 -10.69
CA ALA A 226 6.96 -20.46 -10.99
C ALA A 226 8.24 -21.07 -10.40
N VAL A 227 8.23 -21.54 -9.15
CA VAL A 227 9.37 -22.26 -8.58
C VAL A 227 9.66 -23.52 -9.39
N MET A 228 8.64 -24.33 -9.68
CA MET A 228 8.78 -25.56 -10.48
C MET A 228 9.37 -25.27 -11.86
N SER A 229 8.88 -24.23 -12.54
CA SER A 229 9.40 -23.79 -13.83
C SER A 229 10.89 -23.40 -13.77
N LEU A 230 11.32 -22.78 -12.67
CA LEU A 230 12.70 -22.36 -12.46
C LEU A 230 13.64 -23.51 -12.07
N THR A 231 13.15 -24.55 -11.39
CA THR A 231 14.00 -25.61 -10.81
C THR A 231 13.97 -26.94 -11.56
N CYS A 232 12.88 -27.28 -12.24
CA CYS A 232 12.65 -28.63 -12.77
C CYS A 232 12.55 -28.72 -14.30
N GLY A 233 12.68 -27.60 -15.02
CA GLY A 233 12.61 -27.59 -16.48
C GLY A 233 13.93 -28.03 -17.13
N PRO A 234 13.90 -28.83 -18.22
CA PRO A 234 15.10 -29.32 -18.91
C PRO A 234 15.99 -28.21 -19.50
N ALA A 235 15.43 -27.02 -19.75
CA ALA A 235 16.15 -25.84 -20.26
C ALA A 235 16.34 -24.71 -19.23
N SER A 236 15.69 -24.77 -18.06
CA SER A 236 15.75 -23.71 -17.02
C SER A 236 16.88 -23.89 -16.00
N LEU A 237 17.52 -25.08 -16.00
CA LEU A 237 18.53 -25.47 -15.02
C LEU A 237 19.78 -24.57 -14.99
N GLN A 238 20.17 -23.90 -16.08
CA GLN A 238 21.43 -23.12 -16.07
C GLN A 238 21.26 -21.62 -15.84
N LEU A 239 20.25 -20.97 -16.43
CA LEU A 239 20.14 -19.50 -16.37
C LEU A 239 19.53 -19.02 -15.06
N CYS A 240 18.50 -19.71 -14.56
CA CYS A 240 17.66 -19.20 -13.48
C CYS A 240 18.13 -19.73 -12.11
N LEU A 241 18.80 -20.89 -12.06
CA LEU A 241 19.52 -21.37 -10.87
C LEU A 241 20.68 -20.46 -10.44
N SER A 242 21.35 -19.78 -11.39
CA SER A 242 22.45 -18.83 -11.08
C SER A 242 22.01 -17.68 -10.16
N ARG A 243 20.71 -17.40 -10.10
CA ARG A 243 20.11 -16.35 -9.26
C ARG A 243 19.57 -16.87 -7.92
N GLY A 244 19.58 -18.18 -7.73
CA GLY A 244 19.29 -18.82 -6.45
C GLY A 244 20.55 -18.95 -5.59
N PHE A 245 20.38 -19.52 -4.40
CA PHE A 245 21.45 -19.74 -3.43
C PHE A 245 21.44 -21.21 -3.00
N ILE A 246 22.63 -21.76 -2.76
CA ILE A 246 22.79 -23.00 -2.02
C ILE A 246 23.12 -22.61 -0.58
N CYS A 247 22.43 -23.22 0.38
CA CYS A 247 22.67 -22.93 1.79
C CYS A 247 24.05 -23.45 2.21
N GLU A 248 25.02 -22.57 2.50
CA GLU A 248 26.40 -22.97 2.83
C GLU A 248 26.53 -23.78 4.14
N PHE A 249 25.51 -23.73 5.01
CA PHE A 249 25.47 -24.47 6.27
C PHE A 249 25.14 -25.95 6.08
N CYS A 250 24.03 -26.26 5.41
CA CYS A 250 23.62 -27.65 5.18
C CYS A 250 24.17 -28.23 3.88
N ARG A 251 24.55 -27.38 2.92
CA ARG A 251 25.07 -27.73 1.59
C ARG A 251 24.19 -28.72 0.81
N GLN A 252 22.90 -28.76 1.13
CA GLN A 252 21.91 -29.48 0.35
C GLN A 252 21.87 -28.88 -1.07
N LYS A 253 21.67 -29.73 -2.09
CA LYS A 253 21.65 -29.31 -3.50
C LYS A 253 20.42 -28.48 -3.86
N ASP A 254 19.45 -28.38 -2.95
CA ASP A 254 18.24 -27.60 -3.15
C ASP A 254 18.56 -26.11 -3.22
N VAL A 255 18.13 -25.50 -4.33
CA VAL A 255 18.33 -24.07 -4.59
C VAL A 255 17.21 -23.28 -3.91
N ILE A 256 17.61 -22.36 -3.03
CA ILE A 256 16.71 -21.43 -2.35
C ILE A 256 16.75 -20.05 -2.98
N PHE A 257 15.59 -19.41 -3.08
CA PHE A 257 15.45 -18.08 -3.66
C PHE A 257 15.05 -17.03 -2.61
N PRO A 258 15.49 -15.78 -2.73
CA PRO A 258 15.19 -14.71 -1.77
C PRO A 258 13.69 -14.45 -1.50
N PHE A 259 12.81 -14.78 -2.45
CA PHE A 259 11.36 -14.61 -2.29
C PHE A 259 10.73 -15.72 -1.43
N GLN A 260 11.41 -16.85 -1.20
CA GLN A 260 10.90 -17.98 -0.40
C GLN A 260 11.11 -17.74 1.10
N ARG A 261 10.51 -16.67 1.62
CA ARG A 261 10.66 -16.20 3.01
C ARG A 261 10.12 -17.15 4.07
N ASN A 262 9.35 -18.16 3.69
CA ASN A 262 8.90 -19.22 4.58
C ASN A 262 10.07 -20.13 4.97
N ILE A 263 10.94 -20.50 4.02
CA ILE A 263 12.02 -21.46 4.21
C ILE A 263 13.41 -20.83 4.38
N CYS A 264 13.65 -19.65 3.80
CA CYS A 264 14.95 -18.99 3.83
C CYS A 264 14.95 -17.63 4.54
N LYS A 265 16.13 -17.24 5.01
CA LYS A 265 16.44 -15.94 5.60
C LYS A 265 17.66 -15.36 4.88
N ARG A 266 17.59 -14.05 4.60
CA ARG A 266 18.65 -13.32 3.91
C ARG A 266 19.57 -12.64 4.92
N CYS A 267 20.88 -12.75 4.71
CA CYS A 267 21.87 -11.96 5.44
C CYS A 267 21.64 -10.46 5.18
N LYS A 268 21.72 -9.64 6.23
CA LYS A 268 21.52 -8.19 6.14
C LYS A 268 22.64 -7.50 5.35
N GLU A 269 23.88 -7.98 5.51
CA GLU A 269 25.07 -7.42 4.87
C GLU A 269 25.24 -7.91 3.42
N CYS A 270 25.59 -9.19 3.23
CA CYS A 270 25.96 -9.71 1.90
C CYS A 270 24.79 -10.18 1.05
N ARG A 271 23.55 -10.12 1.57
CA ARG A 271 22.31 -10.56 0.89
C ARG A 271 22.26 -12.04 0.48
N ALA A 272 23.19 -12.87 0.94
CA ALA A 272 23.12 -14.32 0.74
C ALA A 272 21.90 -14.92 1.45
N CYS A 273 21.30 -15.95 0.86
CA CYS A 273 20.17 -16.66 1.46
C CYS A 273 20.62 -17.99 2.09
N PHE A 274 20.05 -18.28 3.25
CA PHE A 274 20.27 -19.51 4.01
C PHE A 274 18.93 -20.04 4.50
N HIS A 275 18.81 -21.34 4.77
CA HIS A 275 17.62 -21.85 5.44
C HIS A 275 17.43 -21.19 6.81
N LYS A 276 16.18 -20.93 7.20
CA LYS A 276 15.88 -20.29 8.48
C LYS A 276 16.46 -21.04 9.66
N HIS A 277 16.31 -22.37 9.67
CA HIS A 277 16.85 -23.23 10.72
C HIS A 277 18.39 -23.26 10.72
N CYS A 278 19.04 -23.06 9.58
CA CYS A 278 20.50 -22.95 9.51
C CYS A 278 21.04 -21.60 10.03
N PHE A 279 20.30 -20.51 9.81
CA PHE A 279 20.77 -19.13 10.07
C PHE A 279 20.09 -18.49 11.31
N MET A 280 19.93 -19.28 12.38
CA MET A 280 19.38 -18.86 13.67
C MET A 280 20.43 -18.14 14.52
N GLY A 281 20.76 -16.89 14.17
CA GLY A 281 21.65 -16.03 14.97
C GLY A 281 23.15 -16.33 14.82
N ARG A 282 23.52 -17.25 13.92
CA ARG A 282 24.92 -17.52 13.58
C ARG A 282 25.52 -16.41 12.71
N ASN A 283 26.83 -16.26 12.78
CA ASN A 283 27.58 -15.38 11.87
C ASN A 283 27.46 -15.88 10.42
N CYS A 284 27.37 -14.94 9.48
CA CYS A 284 27.23 -15.30 8.07
C CYS A 284 28.56 -15.83 7.52
N PRO A 285 28.63 -17.08 7.01
CA PRO A 285 29.88 -17.67 6.53
C PRO A 285 30.45 -16.93 5.31
N LYS A 286 29.56 -16.44 4.42
CA LYS A 286 29.96 -15.59 3.30
C LYS A 286 30.58 -14.27 3.75
N CYS A 287 30.02 -13.62 4.77
CA CYS A 287 30.58 -12.37 5.29
C CYS A 287 31.95 -12.61 5.94
N ALA A 288 32.08 -13.67 6.75
CA ALA A 288 33.36 -14.05 7.35
C ALA A 288 34.45 -14.28 6.29
N ARG A 289 34.11 -14.99 5.21
CA ARG A 289 35.03 -15.23 4.09
C ARG A 289 35.35 -13.97 3.28
N ILE A 290 34.39 -13.06 3.09
CA ILE A 290 34.65 -11.75 2.46
C ILE A 290 35.60 -10.93 3.33
N GLN A 291 35.40 -10.93 4.65
CA GLN A 291 36.20 -10.19 5.61
C GLN A 291 37.66 -10.72 5.65
N SER A 292 37.84 -12.04 5.77
CA SER A 292 39.17 -12.66 5.75
C SER A 292 39.94 -12.36 4.46
N ARG A 293 39.28 -12.37 3.29
CA ARG A 293 39.92 -12.00 2.02
C ARG A 293 40.36 -10.54 1.97
N LYS A 294 39.61 -9.63 2.60
CA LYS A 294 40.00 -8.22 2.70
C LYS A 294 41.21 -8.04 3.60
N GLU A 295 41.25 -8.73 4.73
CA GLU A 295 42.38 -8.69 5.68
C GLU A 295 43.67 -9.21 5.02
N SER A 296 43.60 -10.31 4.27
CA SER A 296 44.77 -10.82 3.54
C SER A 296 45.26 -9.90 2.41
N TYR A 297 44.36 -9.13 1.78
CA TYR A 297 44.76 -8.15 0.77
C TYR A 297 45.45 -6.93 1.40
N ILE A 298 45.00 -6.51 2.58
CA ILE A 298 45.59 -5.39 3.33
C ILE A 298 46.98 -5.77 3.84
N SER A 299 47.17 -6.98 4.37
CA SER A 299 48.50 -7.43 4.83
C SER A 299 49.53 -7.48 3.70
N VAL A 300 49.13 -7.90 2.49
CA VAL A 300 50.03 -7.95 1.32
C VAL A 300 50.39 -6.55 0.81
N THR A 301 49.54 -5.55 0.99
CA THR A 301 49.79 -4.18 0.52
C THR A 301 50.59 -3.34 1.52
N THR A 302 50.52 -3.64 2.82
CA THR A 302 51.36 -3.02 3.85
C THR A 302 52.80 -3.51 3.81
N ASP A 303 53.04 -4.77 3.44
CA ASP A 303 54.40 -5.32 3.32
C ASP A 303 55.11 -4.88 2.01
N GLY A 304 54.37 -4.44 1.00
CA GLY A 304 54.93 -3.99 -0.29
C GLY A 304 55.40 -2.53 -0.35
N SER A 305 55.21 -1.74 0.72
CA SER A 305 55.62 -0.31 0.76
C SER A 305 56.91 -0.05 1.55
N SER A 306 57.65 -1.10 1.93
CA SER A 306 58.80 -1.01 2.84
C SER A 306 60.13 -1.42 2.23
N THR A 307 60.32 -1.34 0.91
CA THR A 307 61.63 -1.56 0.28
C THR A 307 61.86 -0.66 -0.94
N SER A 308 62.30 0.58 -0.68
CA SER A 308 63.26 1.31 -1.53
C SER A 308 63.77 2.52 -0.76
N THR A 309 64.77 2.28 0.08
CA THR A 309 65.75 3.28 0.45
C THR A 309 67.08 2.58 0.45
N LEU A 310 67.76 2.63 -0.69
CA LEU A 310 69.21 2.64 -0.87
C LEU A 310 69.49 3.28 -2.22
#